data_AF-M9QSG4-F1
#
_entry.id   AF-M9QSG4-F1
#
_cell.length_a   1.000
_cell.length_b   1.000
_cell.length_c   1.000
_cell.angle_alpha   90.00
_cell.angle_beta   90.00
_cell.angle_gamma   90.00
#
_symmetry.space_group_name_H-M   'P 1'
#
loop_
_entity.id
_entity.type
_entity.pdbx_description
1 polymer ?
#
loop_
_entity_poly.entity_id
_entity_poly.type
_entity_poly.pdbx_seq_one_letter_code
_entity_poly.pdbx_strand_id
1 'polypeptide(L)' 'AFDPLRDTQQEAGAGFGFTWPAELPVLRPDHILQRGMTTQRSWVLRAPGSDHRAVLAELDTA' A
#
# COMPACT_ATOMS: atom_id res chain seq x y z
N ALA A 1 8.21 22.24 -12.08
CA ALA A 1 6.97 21.68 -11.52
C ALA A 1 7.36 20.69 -10.42
N PHE A 2 6.56 20.57 -9.36
CA PHE A 2 6.83 19.59 -8.31
C PHE A 2 6.51 18.20 -8.86
N ASP A 3 7.46 17.27 -8.80
CA ASP A 3 7.18 15.86 -9.10
C ASP A 3 6.42 15.27 -7.89
N PRO A 4 5.19 14.74 -8.03
CA PRO A 4 4.46 14.18 -6.89
C PRO A 4 5.11 12.88 -6.37
N LEU A 5 4.71 12.44 -5.17
CA LEU A 5 4.95 11.05 -4.76
C LEU A 5 3.88 10.16 -5.42
N ARG A 6 4.25 8.91 -5.74
CA ARG A 6 3.37 7.92 -6.36
C ARG A 6 2.94 6.87 -5.34
N ASP A 7 1.65 6.53 -5.35
CA ASP A 7 1.06 5.54 -4.43
C ASP A 7 1.27 4.13 -4.99
N THR A 8 2.00 3.28 -4.26
CA THR A 8 2.32 1.91 -4.69
C THR A 8 1.08 1.05 -4.91
N GLN A 9 -0.02 1.28 -4.16
CA GLN A 9 -1.28 0.56 -4.35
C GLN A 9 -1.97 0.97 -5.65
N GLN A 10 -1.83 2.24 -6.07
CA GLN A 10 -2.34 2.68 -7.37
C GLN A 10 -1.50 2.15 -8.53
N GLU A 11 -0.18 2.04 -8.34
CA GLU A 11 0.74 1.57 -9.39
C GLU A 11 0.67 0.05 -9.62
N ALA A 12 0.67 -0.76 -8.56
CA ALA A 12 0.77 -2.22 -8.66
C ALA A 12 0.01 -2.97 -7.55
N GLY A 13 -1.08 -2.40 -7.05
CA GLY A 13 -1.86 -2.96 -5.95
C GLY A 13 -2.77 -4.14 -6.32
N ALA A 14 -2.87 -5.11 -5.42
CA ALA A 14 -3.91 -6.15 -5.47
C ALA A 14 -5.15 -5.74 -4.65
N GLY A 15 -6.32 -5.76 -5.29
CA GLY A 15 -7.60 -5.42 -4.66
C GLY A 15 -7.72 -3.96 -4.22
N PHE A 16 -8.67 -3.67 -3.32
CA PHE A 16 -8.96 -2.30 -2.89
C PHE A 16 -7.89 -1.68 -1.96
N GLY A 17 -6.99 -2.48 -1.40
CA GLY A 17 -5.99 -2.00 -0.45
C GLY A 17 -6.57 -1.52 0.89
N PHE A 18 -7.80 -1.89 1.25
CA PHE A 18 -8.36 -1.53 2.55
C PHE A 18 -7.60 -2.19 3.68
N THR A 19 -7.31 -1.39 4.71
CA THR A 19 -6.52 -1.81 5.86
C THR A 19 -7.28 -1.71 7.17
N TRP A 20 -8.36 -0.91 7.22
CA TRP A 20 -9.08 -0.64 8.46
C TRP A 20 -10.62 -0.70 8.30
N PRO A 21 -11.36 -1.17 9.32
CA PRO A 21 -10.86 -1.97 10.45
C PRO A 21 -10.39 -3.35 9.98
N ALA A 22 -9.38 -3.94 10.64
CA ALA A 22 -8.72 -5.16 10.17
C ALA A 22 -9.67 -6.35 9.93
N GLU A 23 -10.69 -6.47 10.77
CA GLU A 23 -11.70 -7.54 10.75
C GLU A 23 -12.73 -7.36 9.62
N LEU A 24 -13.04 -6.13 9.22
CA LEU A 24 -13.93 -5.82 8.09
C LEU A 24 -13.43 -4.57 7.33
N PRO A 25 -12.42 -4.71 6.47
CA PRO A 25 -11.76 -3.56 5.87
C PRO A 25 -12.67 -2.81 4.91
N VAL A 26 -12.82 -1.51 5.16
CA VAL A 26 -13.64 -0.62 4.33
C VAL A 26 -12.96 0.72 4.05
N LEU A 27 -11.91 1.06 4.82
CA LEU A 27 -11.11 2.27 4.64
C LEU A 27 -9.65 1.94 4.32
N ARG A 28 -8.97 2.88 3.64
CA ARG A 28 -7.54 2.81 3.30
C ARG A 28 -6.78 4.05 3.81
N PRO A 29 -6.55 4.17 5.12
CA PRO A 29 -5.74 5.25 5.68
C PRO A 29 -4.22 5.03 5.53
N ASP A 30 -3.77 3.79 5.29
CA ASP A 30 -2.35 3.45 5.24
C ASP A 30 -1.82 3.44 3.80
N HIS A 31 -0.71 4.13 3.56
CA HIS A 31 -0.13 4.30 2.24
C HIS A 31 1.38 4.06 2.26
N ILE A 32 1.91 3.45 1.19
CA ILE A 32 3.33 3.51 0.84
C ILE A 32 3.46 4.41 -0.39
N LEU A 33 4.15 5.53 -0.22
CA LEU A 33 4.37 6.53 -1.26
C LEU A 33 5.85 6.55 -1.65
N GLN A 34 6.15 6.56 -2.95
CA GLN A 34 7.52 6.49 -3.47
C GLN A 34 7.80 7.50 -4.58
N ARG A 35 9.09 7.76 -4.80
CA ARG A 35 9.61 8.43 -5.99
C ARG A 35 10.97 7.85 -6.35
N GLY A 36 11.24 7.69 -7.65
CA GLY A 36 12.53 7.19 -8.14
C GLY A 36 12.71 5.66 -8.06
N MET A 37 11.65 4.91 -7.76
CA MET A 37 11.64 3.44 -7.80
C MET A 37 10.52 2.92 -8.71
N THR A 38 10.64 1.68 -9.15
CA THR A 38 9.55 0.97 -9.84
C THR A 38 8.80 0.09 -8.85
N THR A 39 7.49 0.32 -8.69
CA THR A 39 6.63 -0.54 -7.87
C THR A 39 6.31 -1.83 -8.62
N GLN A 40 6.76 -2.97 -8.10
CA GLN A 40 6.54 -4.29 -8.72
C GLN A 40 5.22 -4.90 -8.25
N ARG A 41 4.93 -4.81 -6.95
CA ARG A 41 3.72 -5.34 -6.31
C ARG A 41 3.35 -4.51 -5.09
N SER A 42 2.06 -4.40 -4.78
CA SER A 42 1.56 -3.85 -3.52
C SER A 42 0.35 -4.64 -3.04
N TRP A 43 0.26 -4.94 -1.75
CA TRP A 43 -0.84 -5.74 -1.18
C TRP A 43 -1.03 -5.49 0.31
N VAL A 44 -2.16 -5.99 0.82
CA VAL A 44 -2.50 -5.95 2.25
C VAL A 44 -2.51 -7.35 2.86
N LEU A 45 -2.01 -7.49 4.09
CA LEU A 45 -2.07 -8.75 4.84
C LEU A 45 -2.49 -8.54 6.30
N ARG A 46 -3.09 -9.57 6.90
CA ARG A 46 -3.49 -9.51 8.30
C ARG A 46 -2.26 -9.45 9.20
N ALA A 47 -2.20 -8.42 10.04
CA ALA A 47 -1.19 -8.27 11.09
C ALA A 47 -1.81 -8.68 12.44
N PRO A 48 -1.48 -9.86 13.01
CA PRO A 48 -2.10 -10.33 14.24
C PRO A 48 -1.95 -9.34 15.40
N GLY A 49 -3.05 -9.05 16.09
CA GLY A 49 -3.09 -8.12 17.23
C GLY A 49 -3.19 -6.64 16.85
N SER A 50 -3.16 -6.30 15.55
CA SER A 50 -3.37 -4.94 15.06
C SER A 50 -4.83 -4.72 14.64
N ASP A 51 -5.35 -3.52 14.89
CA ASP A 51 -6.65 -3.05 14.38
C ASP A 51 -6.57 -2.58 12.90
N HIS A 52 -5.36 -2.49 12.35
CA HIS A 52 -5.05 -2.31 10.93
C HIS A 52 -4.45 -3.57 10.30
N ARG A 53 -4.67 -3.78 9.00
CA ARG A 53 -3.87 -4.68 8.15
C ARG A 53 -2.58 -4.00 7.72
N ALA A 54 -1.52 -4.77 7.53
CA ALA A 54 -0.25 -4.23 7.05
C ALA A 54 -0.31 -3.99 5.54
N VAL A 55 0.22 -2.85 5.09
CA VAL A 55 0.53 -2.57 3.69
C VAL A 55 1.96 -3.01 3.37
N LEU A 56 2.15 -3.71 2.27
CA LEU A 56 3.46 -4.15 1.78
C LEU A 56 3.61 -3.73 0.32
N ALA A 57 4.83 -3.39 -0.07
CA ALA A 57 5.19 -3.14 -1.45
C ALA A 57 6.57 -3.73 -1.76
N GLU A 58 6.73 -4.22 -2.98
CA GLU A 58 8.02 -4.58 -3.55
C GLU A 58 8.44 -3.50 -4.54
N LEU A 59 9.63 -2.95 -4.33
CA LEU A 59 10.20 -1.86 -5.11
C LEU A 59 11.54 -2.28 -5.73
N ASP A 60 11.80 -1.83 -6.95
CA ASP A 60 13.08 -1.98 -7.63
C ASP A 60 13.70 -0.60 -7.93
N THR A 61 15.02 -0.53 -7.96
CA THR A 61 15.82 0.67 -8.25
C THR A 61 16.17 0.84 -9.74
N ALA A 62 15.65 -0.03 -10.61
CA ALA A 62 15.87 0.01 -12.06
C ALA A 62 15.54 1.38 -12.69
#